data_AF-A0A2I0UIE0-F1
#
_entry.id   AF-A0A2I0UIE0-F1
#
_cell.length_a   1.000
_cell.length_b   1.000
_cell.length_c   1.000
_cell.angle_alpha   90.00
_cell.angle_beta   90.00
_cell.angle_gamma   90.00
#
_symmetry.space_group_name_H-M   'P 1'
#
loop_
_entity.id
_entity.type
_entity.pdbx_description
1 polymer ?
#
loop_
_entity_poly.entity_id
_entity_poly.type
_entity_poly.pdbx_seq_one_letter_code
_entity_poly.pdbx_strand_id
1 'polypeptide(L)'
;MDGDRVEIDGGIMEGGGQILRVSTALSCLLGLPLRVRRIRAGRSQPGLRPQHLSGLEIIRDLCEGKLEGGEIGSTEITFTPGKIKGGTHIADTKTAGSVCLLMQVAMPCVLFAASPSELHLKGGTNAEMAPQIDYTVMVFKPIVEKFNFTFNCDIKKRGYYPQGGGEVVVQMSPVKELSPINLTERGTVTKIYGRAFVAGALPIKLAKDMSAAAVRCIRKEIRDLYINIQPVREPDDQAFGTGSGIIIVAETSTGCLLAGSSLGKRGKNSDKVGIEAAEILLRNLKHGGTVDDSLQDQLIIFMALAKGVSRVKSGPITLHTQTAIHFAEQLTKAKFTVTKWEEEDPSKDTYIIECQGMGMINPNL
;
A
#
# COMPACT_ATOMS: atom_id res chain seq x y z
N MET A 1 15.77 -22.37 23.75
CA MET A 1 16.09 -22.97 22.44
C MET A 1 16.07 -21.82 21.46
N ASP A 2 17.22 -21.18 21.28
CA ASP A 2 17.39 -20.11 20.30
C ASP A 2 17.36 -20.75 18.92
N GLY A 3 16.18 -20.76 18.29
CA GLY A 3 16.07 -21.11 16.88
C GLY A 3 16.85 -20.10 16.04
N ASP A 4 17.32 -20.53 14.86
CA ASP A 4 18.05 -19.68 13.93
C ASP A 4 17.28 -18.37 13.68
N ARG A 5 17.88 -17.25 14.10
CA ARG A 5 17.35 -15.89 13.92
C ARG A 5 17.75 -15.38 12.54
N VAL A 6 16.79 -14.83 11.79
CA VAL A 6 17.06 -14.21 10.49
C VAL A 6 17.64 -12.81 10.71
N GLU A 7 18.79 -12.54 10.08
CA GLU A 7 19.45 -11.23 10.12
C GLU A 7 19.12 -10.43 8.84
N ILE A 8 18.68 -9.19 9.03
CA ILE A 8 18.31 -8.27 7.96
C ILE A 8 19.09 -6.96 8.09
N ASP A 9 19.75 -6.54 7.01
CA ASP A 9 20.32 -5.19 6.91
C ASP A 9 19.27 -4.23 6.33
N GLY A 10 18.74 -3.34 7.18
CA GLY A 10 17.76 -2.31 6.80
C GLY A 10 18.35 -1.12 6.02
N GLY A 11 19.63 -1.16 5.68
CA GLY A 11 20.32 -0.18 4.85
C GLY A 11 20.43 -0.58 3.37
N ILE A 12 20.08 -1.80 2.99
CA ILE A 12 20.11 -2.26 1.60
C ILE A 12 18.87 -1.82 0.81
N MET A 13 18.93 -1.90 -0.52
CA MET A 13 17.84 -1.58 -1.44
C MET A 13 17.29 -0.15 -1.21
N GLU A 14 15.99 0.04 -0.97
CA GLU A 14 15.41 1.37 -0.74
C GLU A 14 15.81 2.02 0.61
N GLY A 15 16.34 1.25 1.56
CA GLY A 15 16.66 1.69 2.92
C GLY A 15 15.51 2.42 3.64
N GLY A 16 14.27 1.95 3.43
CA GLY A 16 13.02 2.62 3.78
C GLY A 16 12.09 1.75 4.61
N GLY A 17 10.81 2.12 4.67
CA GLY A 17 9.81 1.43 5.47
C GLY A 17 9.32 0.11 4.87
N GLN A 18 9.60 -0.20 3.58
CA GLN A 18 9.16 -1.46 2.96
C GLN A 18 9.80 -2.68 3.63
N ILE A 19 11.08 -2.56 3.99
CA ILE A 19 11.85 -3.63 4.65
C ILE A 19 11.14 -4.06 5.93
N LEU A 20 10.85 -3.10 6.82
CA LEU A 20 10.20 -3.40 8.09
C LEU A 20 8.80 -4.01 7.90
N ARG A 21 8.02 -3.51 6.94
CA ARG A 21 6.66 -4.00 6.69
C ARG A 21 6.66 -5.44 6.18
N VAL A 22 7.43 -5.72 5.14
CA VAL A 22 7.49 -7.07 4.54
C VAL A 22 8.14 -8.06 5.50
N SER A 23 9.31 -7.72 6.05
CA SER A 23 10.07 -8.66 6.87
C SER A 23 9.40 -9.01 8.18
N THR A 24 8.80 -8.03 8.87
CA THR A 24 8.12 -8.29 10.16
C THR A 24 6.82 -9.06 9.95
N ALA A 25 6.05 -8.75 8.90
CA ALA A 25 4.84 -9.50 8.57
C ALA A 25 5.17 -10.96 8.23
N LEU A 26 6.20 -11.21 7.41
CA LEU A 26 6.64 -12.56 7.07
C LEU A 26 7.25 -13.30 8.27
N SER A 27 8.05 -12.62 9.11
CA SER A 27 8.54 -13.18 10.38
C SER A 27 7.37 -13.66 11.26
N CYS A 28 6.33 -12.84 11.40
CA CYS A 28 5.11 -13.18 12.13
C CYS A 28 4.37 -14.38 11.53
N LEU A 29 4.19 -14.41 10.21
CA LEU A 29 3.50 -15.49 9.50
C LEU A 29 4.23 -16.83 9.58
N LEU A 30 5.57 -16.80 9.56
CA LEU A 30 6.41 -17.99 9.52
C LEU A 30 6.86 -18.45 10.91
N GLY A 31 6.61 -17.66 11.97
CA GLY A 31 7.10 -17.94 13.32
C GLY A 31 8.63 -17.87 13.43
N LEU A 32 9.29 -17.05 12.60
CA LEU A 32 10.75 -16.95 12.52
C LEU A 32 11.25 -15.70 13.26
N PRO A 33 12.08 -15.82 14.31
CA PRO A 33 12.71 -14.66 14.93
C PRO A 33 13.56 -13.86 13.95
N LEU A 34 13.51 -12.55 14.08
CA LEU A 34 14.06 -11.57 13.14
C LEU A 34 14.92 -10.55 13.90
N ARG A 35 16.09 -10.19 13.37
CA ARG A 35 16.83 -8.99 13.75
C ARG A 35 17.02 -8.09 12.54
N VAL A 36 16.60 -6.83 12.65
CA VAL A 36 16.85 -5.82 11.63
C VAL A 36 17.87 -4.82 12.16
N ARG A 37 18.98 -4.64 11.44
CA ARG A 37 20.03 -3.67 11.75
C ARG A 37 19.99 -2.51 10.77
N ARG A 38 20.70 -1.41 11.07
CA ARG A 38 20.92 -0.27 10.15
C ARG A 38 19.62 0.31 9.57
N ILE A 39 18.56 0.35 10.36
CA ILE A 39 17.23 0.83 9.94
C ILE A 39 17.35 2.26 9.40
N ARG A 40 16.97 2.45 8.13
CA ARG A 40 17.04 3.74 7.41
C ARG A 40 18.43 4.38 7.40
N ALA A 41 19.51 3.60 7.40
CA ALA A 41 20.87 4.15 7.45
C ALA A 41 21.20 5.14 6.31
N GLY A 42 20.60 4.98 5.13
CA GLY A 42 20.81 5.88 3.98
C GLY A 42 19.88 7.10 3.93
N ARG A 43 19.07 7.36 4.96
CA ARG A 43 18.10 8.48 4.98
C ARG A 43 18.61 9.64 5.85
N SER A 44 18.11 10.84 5.57
CA SER A 44 18.51 12.07 6.27
C SER A 44 18.35 12.02 7.79
N GLN A 45 17.37 11.28 8.30
CA GLN A 45 17.33 10.92 9.72
C GLN A 45 17.07 9.41 9.84
N PRO A 46 18.10 8.63 10.21
CA PRO A 46 18.05 7.18 10.42
C PRO A 46 17.10 6.75 11.55
N GLY A 47 16.89 5.45 11.66
CA GLY A 47 16.15 4.80 12.73
C GLY A 47 14.63 4.80 12.59
N LEU A 48 13.94 4.13 13.50
CA LEU A 48 12.48 4.00 13.47
C LEU A 48 11.77 5.36 13.53
N ARG A 49 10.71 5.50 12.75
CA ARG A 49 9.77 6.63 12.81
C ARG A 49 8.49 6.21 13.52
N PRO A 50 7.66 7.16 14.00
CA PRO A 50 6.42 6.81 14.71
C PRO A 50 5.56 5.76 14.00
N GLN A 51 5.33 5.94 12.69
CA GLN A 51 4.60 4.96 11.90
C GLN A 51 5.28 3.58 11.83
N HIS A 52 6.60 3.53 11.74
CA HIS A 52 7.33 2.26 11.73
C HIS A 52 7.15 1.54 13.07
N LEU A 53 7.32 2.27 14.17
CA LEU A 53 7.16 1.73 15.51
C LEU A 53 5.75 1.20 15.73
N SER A 54 4.71 1.98 15.42
CA SER A 54 3.32 1.52 15.53
C SER A 54 3.02 0.30 14.65
N GLY A 55 3.68 0.22 13.48
CA GLY A 55 3.60 -0.95 12.61
C GLY A 55 4.26 -2.20 13.21
N LEU A 56 5.36 -2.05 13.95
CA LEU A 56 6.00 -3.18 14.65
C LEU A 56 5.20 -3.58 15.90
N GLU A 57 4.67 -2.60 16.63
CA GLU A 57 3.86 -2.81 17.84
C GLU A 57 2.56 -3.56 17.54
N ILE A 58 1.84 -3.21 16.48
CA ILE A 58 0.61 -3.94 16.12
C ILE A 58 0.91 -5.40 15.76
N ILE A 59 2.04 -5.67 15.09
CA ILE A 59 2.46 -7.05 14.78
C ILE A 59 2.85 -7.80 16.06
N ARG A 60 3.58 -7.15 16.97
CA ARG A 60 3.88 -7.72 18.29
C ARG A 60 2.60 -8.09 19.02
N ASP A 61 1.65 -7.18 19.09
CA ASP A 61 0.42 -7.35 19.87
C ASP A 61 -0.49 -8.42 19.26
N LEU A 62 -0.65 -8.45 17.94
CA LEU A 62 -1.52 -9.44 17.27
C LEU A 62 -1.01 -10.88 17.39
N CYS A 63 0.29 -11.08 17.60
CA CYS A 63 0.90 -12.40 17.75
C CYS A 63 1.37 -12.73 19.17
N GLU A 64 1.15 -11.84 20.14
CA GLU A 64 1.77 -11.92 21.48
C GLU A 64 3.29 -12.15 21.42
N GLY A 65 3.93 -11.50 20.45
CA GLY A 65 5.37 -11.56 20.25
C GLY A 65 6.15 -10.67 21.22
N LYS A 66 7.48 -10.69 21.07
CA LYS A 66 8.40 -9.80 21.78
C LYS A 66 9.10 -8.88 20.79
N LEU A 67 9.19 -7.60 21.13
CA LEU A 67 9.92 -6.59 20.36
C LEU A 67 10.96 -5.92 21.27
N GLU A 68 12.22 -6.06 20.92
CA GLU A 68 13.36 -5.43 21.59
C GLU A 68 13.92 -4.32 20.70
N GLY A 69 14.34 -3.20 21.31
CA GLY A 69 14.82 -2.02 20.59
C GLY A 69 13.74 -1.21 19.88
N GLY A 70 12.45 -1.48 20.15
CA GLY A 70 11.31 -0.78 19.54
C GLY A 70 11.09 0.62 20.10
N GLU A 71 11.96 1.57 19.77
CA GLU A 71 11.85 2.97 20.17
C GLU A 71 12.04 3.90 18.96
N ILE A 72 11.47 5.11 19.01
CA ILE A 72 11.68 6.10 17.94
C ILE A 72 13.18 6.43 17.86
N GLY A 73 13.74 6.35 16.66
CA GLY A 73 15.17 6.57 16.42
C GLY A 73 16.03 5.30 16.51
N SER A 74 15.49 4.17 16.98
CA SER A 74 16.24 2.92 17.01
C SER A 74 16.69 2.49 15.63
N THR A 75 17.98 2.19 15.50
CA THR A 75 18.59 1.69 14.26
C THR A 75 18.65 0.17 14.20
N GLU A 76 18.26 -0.50 15.27
CA GLU A 76 18.23 -1.95 15.39
C GLU A 76 17.00 -2.40 16.20
N ILE A 77 16.36 -3.49 15.77
CA ILE A 77 15.32 -4.20 16.52
C ILE A 77 15.53 -5.70 16.46
N THR A 78 15.06 -6.40 17.49
CA THR A 78 14.84 -7.85 17.47
C THR A 78 13.36 -8.12 17.68
N PHE A 79 12.75 -8.88 16.77
CA PHE A 79 11.36 -9.29 16.85
C PHE A 79 11.27 -10.81 16.92
N THR A 80 10.62 -11.31 17.96
CA THR A 80 10.38 -12.75 18.17
C THR A 80 8.86 -12.97 18.11
N PRO A 81 8.34 -13.56 17.03
CA PRO A 81 6.89 -13.73 16.84
C PRO A 81 6.33 -14.81 17.76
N GLY A 82 5.08 -14.63 18.19
CA GLY A 82 4.27 -15.67 18.84
C GLY A 82 3.19 -16.21 17.89
N LYS A 83 2.06 -16.66 18.44
CA LYS A 83 0.93 -17.18 17.65
C LYS A 83 -0.01 -16.05 17.26
N ILE A 84 -0.32 -15.94 15.96
CA ILE A 84 -1.27 -14.96 15.43
C ILE A 84 -2.67 -15.20 16.01
N LYS A 85 -3.26 -14.16 16.60
CA LYS A 85 -4.62 -14.16 17.13
C LYS A 85 -5.54 -13.33 16.25
N GLY A 86 -6.79 -13.76 16.15
CA GLY A 86 -7.87 -12.89 15.67
C GLY A 86 -8.33 -11.92 16.75
N GLY A 87 -9.44 -11.23 16.49
CA GLY A 87 -10.01 -10.23 17.39
C GLY A 87 -9.64 -8.79 17.01
N THR A 88 -9.78 -7.89 17.98
CA THR A 88 -9.63 -6.45 17.78
C THR A 88 -8.20 -6.01 18.08
N HIS A 89 -7.57 -5.35 17.09
CA HIS A 89 -6.21 -4.83 17.18
C HIS A 89 -6.20 -3.33 16.89
N ILE A 90 -5.47 -2.56 17.67
CA ILE A 90 -5.44 -1.09 17.56
C ILE A 90 -4.01 -0.65 17.27
N ALA A 91 -3.85 0.22 16.27
CA ALA A 91 -2.58 0.92 16.04
C ALA A 91 -2.82 2.40 15.85
N ASP A 92 -2.10 3.20 16.60
CA ASP A 92 -2.20 4.66 16.54
C ASP A 92 -0.82 5.27 16.39
N THR A 93 -0.58 5.87 15.22
CA THR A 93 0.70 6.53 14.92
C THR A 93 0.96 7.78 15.76
N LYS A 94 -0.06 8.29 16.47
CA LYS A 94 -0.06 9.55 17.25
C LYS A 94 0.40 10.77 16.45
N THR A 95 0.41 10.65 15.12
CA THR A 95 0.95 11.61 14.16
C THR A 95 0.15 11.48 12.85
N ALA A 96 0.57 12.19 11.80
CA ALA A 96 0.06 12.01 10.45
C ALA A 96 0.64 10.78 9.71
N GLY A 97 1.19 9.80 10.43
CA GLY A 97 1.67 8.54 9.83
C GLY A 97 0.54 7.81 9.10
N SER A 98 0.79 7.36 7.87
CA SER A 98 -0.25 6.72 7.03
C SER A 98 -0.82 5.44 7.66
N VAL A 99 -2.14 5.40 7.80
CA VAL A 99 -2.90 4.21 8.18
C VAL A 99 -2.84 3.11 7.12
N CYS A 100 -2.66 3.47 5.85
CA CYS A 100 -2.52 2.49 4.76
C CYS A 100 -1.26 1.65 4.92
N LEU A 101 -0.16 2.23 5.39
CA LEU A 101 1.08 1.47 5.63
C LEU A 101 0.99 0.60 6.90
N LEU A 102 0.19 1.00 7.90
CA LEU A 102 -0.16 0.13 9.03
C LEU A 102 -1.02 -1.06 8.56
N MET A 103 -1.98 -0.81 7.66
CA MET A 103 -2.80 -1.86 7.08
C MET A 103 -1.93 -2.85 6.29
N GLN A 104 -0.97 -2.37 5.49
CA GLN A 104 -0.08 -3.23 4.69
C GLN A 104 0.79 -4.16 5.54
N VAL A 105 1.19 -3.75 6.74
CA VAL A 105 1.95 -4.64 7.63
C VAL A 105 1.05 -5.66 8.33
N ALA A 106 -0.11 -5.24 8.83
CA ALA A 106 -0.98 -6.10 9.66
C ALA A 106 -1.88 -7.04 8.86
N MET A 107 -2.41 -6.60 7.70
CA MET A 107 -3.37 -7.36 6.89
C MET A 107 -2.88 -8.76 6.51
N PRO A 108 -1.63 -8.95 6.00
CA PRO A 108 -1.14 -10.29 5.68
C PRO A 108 -1.21 -11.24 6.88
N CYS A 109 -0.88 -10.76 8.09
CA CYS A 109 -0.91 -11.57 9.30
C CYS A 109 -2.33 -12.01 9.68
N VAL A 110 -3.29 -11.07 9.71
CA VAL A 110 -4.66 -11.38 10.15
C VAL A 110 -5.46 -12.22 9.16
N LEU A 111 -5.07 -12.26 7.88
CA LEU A 111 -5.62 -13.22 6.92
C LEU A 111 -5.32 -14.68 7.29
N PHE A 112 -4.25 -14.93 8.05
CA PHE A 112 -3.87 -16.26 8.53
C PHE A 112 -4.08 -16.42 10.05
N ALA A 113 -4.90 -15.56 10.66
CA ALA A 113 -5.27 -15.68 12.07
C ALA A 113 -6.19 -16.88 12.35
N ALA A 114 -6.36 -17.21 13.63
CA ALA A 114 -7.27 -18.26 14.08
C ALA A 114 -8.76 -17.88 14.04
N SER A 115 -9.09 -16.60 13.94
CA SER A 115 -10.46 -16.09 13.94
C SER A 115 -10.56 -14.73 13.24
N PRO A 116 -11.76 -14.23 12.91
CA PRO A 116 -11.95 -12.91 12.29
C PRO A 116 -11.27 -11.80 13.08
N SER A 117 -10.79 -10.78 12.37
CA SER A 117 -10.03 -9.67 12.94
C SER A 117 -10.59 -8.30 12.54
N GLU A 118 -10.47 -7.35 13.47
CA GLU A 118 -10.79 -5.94 13.27
C GLU A 118 -9.57 -5.07 13.59
N LEU A 119 -9.07 -4.33 12.60
CA LEU A 119 -7.94 -3.43 12.74
C LEU A 119 -8.44 -1.99 12.86
N HIS A 120 -8.25 -1.35 14.01
CA HIS A 120 -8.52 0.07 14.21
C HIS A 120 -7.23 0.87 14.02
N LEU A 121 -7.10 1.49 12.85
CA LEU A 121 -5.89 2.17 12.43
C LEU A 121 -6.08 3.68 12.52
N LYS A 122 -5.20 4.34 13.30
CA LYS A 122 -5.27 5.78 13.57
C LYS A 122 -4.02 6.52 13.11
N GLY A 123 -4.22 7.63 12.41
CA GLY A 123 -3.12 8.41 11.83
C GLY A 123 -3.57 9.29 10.65
N GLY A 124 -2.70 9.47 9.67
CA GLY A 124 -3.03 10.14 8.41
C GLY A 124 -3.76 9.18 7.45
N THR A 125 -4.93 9.57 6.95
CA THR A 125 -5.61 8.84 5.88
C THR A 125 -5.08 9.23 4.49
N ASN A 126 -4.59 10.46 4.35
CA ASN A 126 -4.02 10.97 3.11
C ASN A 126 -2.68 11.65 3.46
N ALA A 127 -1.67 10.83 3.74
CA ALA A 127 -0.33 11.28 4.13
C ALA A 127 0.58 11.45 2.90
N GLU A 128 1.60 12.31 3.02
CA GLU A 128 2.64 12.41 1.98
C GLU A 128 3.46 11.12 1.90
N MET A 129 4.00 10.82 0.71
CA MET A 129 4.88 9.66 0.45
C MET A 129 4.25 8.29 0.75
N ALA A 130 2.91 8.22 0.79
CA ALA A 130 2.16 6.99 0.95
C ALA A 130 0.88 7.04 0.08
N PRO A 131 0.35 5.89 -0.36
CA PRO A 131 -0.97 5.84 -0.98
C PRO A 131 -2.03 6.40 -0.04
N GLN A 132 -2.95 7.18 -0.61
CA GLN A 132 -4.11 7.73 0.09
C GLN A 132 -5.11 6.62 0.44
N ILE A 133 -5.93 6.76 1.48
CA ILE A 133 -6.93 5.75 1.85
C ILE A 133 -7.93 5.49 0.71
N ASP A 134 -8.20 6.51 -0.11
CA ASP A 134 -9.04 6.39 -1.29
C ASP A 134 -8.42 5.42 -2.31
N TYR A 135 -7.09 5.38 -2.43
CA TYR A 135 -6.39 4.39 -3.26
C TYR A 135 -6.62 2.97 -2.72
N THR A 136 -6.60 2.81 -1.39
CA THR A 136 -6.90 1.51 -0.78
C THR A 136 -8.28 1.00 -1.19
N VAL A 137 -9.31 1.84 -1.11
CA VAL A 137 -10.69 1.45 -1.43
C VAL A 137 -10.90 1.30 -2.94
N MET A 138 -10.34 2.21 -3.75
CA MET A 138 -10.64 2.30 -5.18
C MET A 138 -9.74 1.43 -6.06
N VAL A 139 -8.54 1.05 -5.60
CA VAL A 139 -7.53 0.35 -6.42
C VAL A 139 -7.04 -0.93 -5.73
N PHE A 140 -6.45 -0.80 -4.54
CA PHE A 140 -5.82 -1.94 -3.87
C PHE A 140 -6.84 -3.03 -3.51
N LYS A 141 -7.95 -2.65 -2.86
CA LYS A 141 -8.99 -3.59 -2.42
C LYS A 141 -9.54 -4.44 -3.59
N PRO A 142 -10.08 -3.87 -4.68
CA PRO A 142 -10.61 -4.68 -5.78
C PRO A 142 -9.59 -5.63 -6.41
N ILE A 143 -8.30 -5.27 -6.40
CA ILE A 143 -7.26 -6.11 -6.99
C ILE A 143 -6.79 -7.19 -6.03
N VAL A 144 -6.55 -6.87 -4.76
CA VAL A 144 -6.05 -7.84 -3.78
C VAL A 144 -7.11 -8.89 -3.43
N GLU A 145 -8.40 -8.57 -3.53
CA GLU A 145 -9.47 -9.55 -3.32
C GLU A 145 -9.48 -10.66 -4.39
N LYS A 146 -8.79 -10.48 -5.53
CA LYS A 146 -8.57 -11.53 -6.52
C LYS A 146 -7.72 -12.69 -6.00
N PHE A 147 -7.03 -12.53 -4.85
CA PHE A 147 -6.38 -13.63 -4.13
C PHE A 147 -7.37 -14.52 -3.34
N ASN A 148 -8.68 -14.41 -3.61
CA ASN A 148 -9.76 -15.18 -3.00
C ASN A 148 -9.96 -14.87 -1.51
N PHE A 149 -9.96 -13.59 -1.16
CA PHE A 149 -10.39 -13.10 0.16
C PHE A 149 -11.18 -11.81 0.01
N THR A 150 -11.87 -11.40 1.07
CA THR A 150 -12.52 -10.08 1.11
C THR A 150 -12.25 -9.37 2.42
N PHE A 151 -12.30 -8.04 2.38
CA PHE A 151 -12.23 -7.21 3.59
C PHE A 151 -13.12 -5.98 3.50
N ASN A 152 -13.70 -5.57 4.62
CA ASN A 152 -14.37 -4.28 4.73
C ASN A 152 -13.34 -3.21 5.17
N CYS A 153 -13.45 -2.01 4.61
CA CYS A 153 -12.61 -0.86 4.97
C CYS A 153 -13.50 0.35 5.19
N ASP A 154 -13.78 0.64 6.46
CA ASP A 154 -14.66 1.72 6.88
C ASP A 154 -13.84 2.93 7.33
N ILE A 155 -14.00 4.04 6.61
CA ILE A 155 -13.31 5.30 6.89
C ILE A 155 -14.16 6.09 7.88
N LYS A 156 -13.97 5.84 9.17
CA LYS A 156 -14.70 6.53 10.26
C LYS A 156 -14.38 8.01 10.31
N LYS A 157 -13.10 8.36 10.12
CA LYS A 157 -12.65 9.74 10.14
C LYS A 157 -11.44 9.93 9.22
N ARG A 158 -11.43 10.99 8.43
CA ARG A 158 -10.27 11.39 7.63
C ARG A 158 -9.32 12.24 8.46
N GLY A 159 -8.02 12.05 8.25
CA GLY A 159 -6.97 12.75 8.98
C GLY A 159 -5.84 13.18 8.06
N TYR A 160 -5.40 14.44 8.22
CA TYR A 160 -4.46 15.08 7.31
C TYR A 160 -3.21 15.55 8.03
N TYR A 161 -2.10 15.65 7.28
CA TYR A 161 -0.87 16.26 7.79
C TYR A 161 -1.12 17.73 8.21
N PRO A 162 -0.51 18.23 9.29
CA PRO A 162 0.49 17.56 10.16
C PRO A 162 -0.10 16.74 11.30
N GLN A 163 -1.37 16.91 11.65
CA GLN A 163 -1.89 16.33 12.89
C GLN A 163 -2.26 14.84 12.77
N GLY A 164 -2.68 14.38 11.58
CA GLY A 164 -3.28 13.06 11.42
C GLY A 164 -4.71 13.05 11.96
N GLY A 165 -4.98 12.19 12.95
CA GLY A 165 -6.29 12.12 13.62
C GLY A 165 -7.40 11.43 12.84
N GLY A 166 -7.06 10.75 11.74
CA GLY A 166 -7.96 9.88 11.00
C GLY A 166 -8.07 8.51 11.67
N GLU A 167 -9.16 7.83 11.36
CA GLU A 167 -9.53 6.53 11.92
C GLU A 167 -10.15 5.67 10.81
N VAL A 168 -9.58 4.50 10.60
CA VAL A 168 -10.05 3.51 9.64
C VAL A 168 -10.22 2.18 10.38
N VAL A 169 -11.35 1.53 10.14
CA VAL A 169 -11.65 0.20 10.67
C VAL A 169 -11.62 -0.80 9.51
N VAL A 170 -10.72 -1.78 9.60
CA VAL A 170 -10.57 -2.82 8.58
C VAL A 170 -11.00 -4.16 9.18
N GLN A 171 -11.99 -4.81 8.57
CA GLN A 171 -12.52 -6.09 9.06
C GLN A 171 -12.30 -7.18 8.01
N MET A 172 -11.78 -8.32 8.43
CA MET A 172 -11.58 -9.46 7.53
C MET A 172 -11.69 -10.79 8.26
N SER A 173 -12.11 -11.82 7.53
CA SER A 173 -12.11 -13.21 8.01
C SER A 173 -10.83 -13.90 7.58
N PRO A 174 -10.31 -14.83 8.41
CA PRO A 174 -9.15 -15.62 8.02
C PRO A 174 -9.48 -16.49 6.80
N VAL A 175 -8.45 -16.81 6.02
CA VAL A 175 -8.53 -17.69 4.85
C VAL A 175 -7.73 -18.96 5.06
N LYS A 176 -8.18 -20.06 4.45
CA LYS A 176 -7.45 -21.33 4.48
C LYS A 176 -6.14 -21.22 3.70
N GLU A 177 -6.21 -20.61 2.52
CA GLU A 177 -5.10 -20.38 1.60
C GLU A 177 -5.47 -19.23 0.65
N LEU A 178 -4.46 -18.55 0.08
CA LEU A 178 -4.65 -17.52 -0.95
C LEU A 178 -4.53 -18.12 -2.36
N SER A 179 -5.38 -17.68 -3.27
CA SER A 179 -5.33 -18.06 -4.70
C SER A 179 -4.32 -17.18 -5.46
N PRO A 180 -3.60 -17.72 -6.45
CA PRO A 180 -2.71 -16.91 -7.27
C PRO A 180 -3.51 -16.03 -8.23
N ILE A 181 -2.91 -14.93 -8.70
CA ILE A 181 -3.53 -14.00 -9.64
C ILE A 181 -2.81 -13.99 -10.99
N ASN A 182 -3.55 -13.68 -12.07
CA ASN A 182 -2.98 -13.44 -13.38
C ASN A 182 -3.45 -12.09 -13.93
N LEU A 183 -2.58 -11.08 -13.86
CA LEU A 183 -2.80 -9.72 -14.32
C LEU A 183 -1.80 -9.39 -15.44
N THR A 184 -1.85 -10.11 -16.56
CA THR A 184 -0.96 -9.89 -17.71
C THR A 184 -1.64 -9.11 -18.85
N GLU A 185 -2.96 -9.12 -18.90
CA GLU A 185 -3.76 -8.47 -19.93
C GLU A 185 -4.32 -7.13 -19.46
N ARG A 186 -3.86 -6.04 -20.07
CA ARG A 186 -4.28 -4.68 -19.70
C ARG A 186 -5.61 -4.27 -20.31
N GLY A 187 -5.92 -4.74 -21.51
CA GLY A 187 -7.07 -4.23 -22.28
C GLY A 187 -6.95 -2.74 -22.63
N THR A 188 -8.09 -2.10 -22.89
CA THR A 188 -8.20 -0.67 -23.21
C THR A 188 -8.79 0.10 -22.05
N VAL A 189 -8.43 1.37 -21.89
CA VAL A 189 -9.06 2.23 -20.86
C VAL A 189 -10.51 2.51 -21.25
N THR A 190 -11.46 2.17 -20.38
CA THR A 190 -12.91 2.30 -20.64
C THR A 190 -13.50 3.54 -19.99
N LYS A 191 -12.95 3.98 -18.86
CA LYS A 191 -13.36 5.20 -18.16
C LYS A 191 -12.27 5.70 -17.22
N ILE A 192 -12.31 7.00 -16.92
CA ILE A 192 -11.54 7.62 -15.85
C ILE A 192 -12.50 8.23 -14.85
N TYR A 193 -12.27 7.99 -13.57
CA TYR A 193 -13.09 8.55 -12.50
C TYR A 193 -12.23 8.87 -11.28
N GLY A 194 -12.77 9.64 -10.34
CA GLY A 194 -11.99 10.04 -9.19
C GLY A 194 -12.73 10.98 -8.28
N ARG A 195 -12.00 11.49 -7.30
CA ARG A 195 -12.48 12.54 -6.41
C ARG A 195 -11.38 13.55 -6.11
N ALA A 196 -11.76 14.82 -6.10
CA ALA A 196 -10.97 15.91 -5.58
C ALA A 196 -11.64 16.38 -4.28
N PHE A 197 -10.92 16.42 -3.18
CA PHE A 197 -11.51 16.68 -1.86
C PHE A 197 -10.89 17.90 -1.19
N VAL A 198 -11.67 18.54 -0.34
CA VAL A 198 -11.23 19.50 0.68
C VAL A 198 -11.87 19.15 2.02
N ALA A 199 -11.20 19.49 3.11
CA ALA A 199 -11.69 19.32 4.47
C ALA A 199 -11.32 20.52 5.34
N GLY A 200 -12.08 20.73 6.42
CA GLY A 200 -11.86 21.80 7.38
C GLY A 200 -12.08 23.18 6.77
N ALA A 201 -11.11 24.07 6.95
CA ALA A 201 -11.22 25.49 6.59
C ALA A 201 -11.10 25.78 5.07
N LEU A 202 -10.86 24.77 4.23
CA LEU A 202 -10.63 24.97 2.80
C LEU A 202 -11.95 25.07 2.02
N PRO A 203 -12.09 26.04 1.10
CA PRO A 203 -13.31 26.19 0.31
C PRO A 203 -13.40 25.11 -0.76
N ILE A 204 -14.63 24.63 -1.02
CA ILE A 204 -14.93 23.63 -2.07
C ILE A 204 -14.42 24.04 -3.47
N LYS A 205 -14.23 25.33 -3.71
CA LYS A 205 -13.64 25.86 -4.95
C LYS A 205 -12.30 25.18 -5.28
N LEU A 206 -11.44 24.92 -4.28
CA LEU A 206 -10.15 24.27 -4.54
C LEU A 206 -10.31 22.85 -5.10
N ALA A 207 -11.31 22.09 -4.63
CA ALA A 207 -11.63 20.77 -5.18
C ALA A 207 -12.14 20.85 -6.63
N LYS A 208 -12.95 21.87 -6.93
CA LYS A 208 -13.43 22.13 -8.31
C LYS A 208 -12.28 22.49 -9.24
N ASP A 209 -11.37 23.34 -8.78
CA ASP A 209 -10.20 23.79 -9.53
C ASP A 209 -9.24 22.60 -9.81
N MET A 210 -8.95 21.78 -8.79
CA MET A 210 -8.19 20.52 -8.93
C MET A 210 -8.80 19.58 -9.99
N SER A 211 -10.11 19.31 -9.88
CA SER A 211 -10.85 18.46 -10.83
C SER A 211 -10.76 19.01 -12.26
N ALA A 212 -11.06 20.30 -12.44
CA ALA A 212 -11.05 20.93 -13.76
C ALA A 212 -9.65 20.93 -14.40
N ALA A 213 -8.60 21.22 -13.62
CA ALA A 213 -7.23 21.18 -14.10
C ALA A 213 -6.78 19.77 -14.50
N ALA A 214 -7.14 18.76 -13.69
CA ALA A 214 -6.87 17.36 -14.00
C ALA A 214 -7.56 16.92 -15.31
N VAL A 215 -8.84 17.23 -15.48
CA VAL A 215 -9.60 16.91 -16.70
C VAL A 215 -8.96 17.58 -17.92
N ARG A 216 -8.60 18.88 -17.83
CA ARG A 216 -7.90 19.59 -18.91
C ARG A 216 -6.56 18.97 -19.26
N CYS A 217 -5.81 18.48 -18.27
CA CYS A 217 -4.54 17.79 -18.49
C CYS A 217 -4.75 16.46 -19.21
N ILE A 218 -5.66 15.61 -18.73
CA ILE A 218 -5.94 14.29 -19.32
C ILE A 218 -6.46 14.42 -20.76
N ARG A 219 -7.32 15.40 -21.04
CA ARG A 219 -7.89 15.63 -22.38
C ARG A 219 -6.87 16.00 -23.46
N LYS A 220 -5.64 16.41 -23.08
CA LYS A 220 -4.55 16.62 -24.04
C LYS A 220 -4.09 15.32 -24.68
N GLU A 221 -4.11 14.23 -23.92
CA GLU A 221 -3.65 12.89 -24.33
C GLU A 221 -4.82 11.96 -24.69
N ILE A 222 -5.95 12.07 -24.00
CA ILE A 222 -7.11 11.18 -24.13
C ILE A 222 -8.37 11.99 -24.44
N ARG A 223 -8.73 12.08 -25.72
CA ARG A 223 -9.79 12.98 -26.20
C ARG A 223 -11.21 12.46 -26.00
N ASP A 224 -11.47 11.18 -26.27
CA ASP A 224 -12.84 10.64 -26.40
C ASP A 224 -13.19 9.59 -25.34
N LEU A 225 -12.82 9.83 -24.09
CA LEU A 225 -13.12 8.96 -22.96
C LEU A 225 -14.10 9.60 -21.96
N TYR A 226 -14.93 8.82 -21.29
CA TYR A 226 -15.70 9.31 -20.14
C TYR A 226 -14.76 9.64 -18.96
N ILE A 227 -14.84 10.87 -18.45
CA ILE A 227 -14.04 11.34 -17.31
C ILE A 227 -14.97 11.96 -16.26
N ASN A 228 -14.99 11.42 -15.05
CA ASN A 228 -15.79 11.95 -13.94
C ASN A 228 -14.99 12.03 -12.63
N ILE A 229 -14.46 13.22 -12.33
CA ILE A 229 -13.75 13.51 -11.08
C ILE A 229 -14.64 14.39 -10.21
N GLN A 230 -15.18 13.82 -9.13
CA GLN A 230 -16.14 14.50 -8.27
C GLN A 230 -15.43 15.44 -7.29
N PRO A 231 -15.75 16.75 -7.27
CA PRO A 231 -15.34 17.66 -6.21
C PRO A 231 -16.16 17.41 -4.95
N VAL A 232 -15.50 17.18 -3.80
CA VAL A 232 -16.13 16.85 -2.53
C VAL A 232 -15.61 17.76 -1.41
N ARG A 233 -16.50 18.18 -0.51
CA ARG A 233 -16.12 18.74 0.79
C ARG A 233 -16.43 17.67 1.83
N GLU A 234 -15.41 17.22 2.55
CA GLU A 234 -15.62 16.26 3.64
C GLU A 234 -16.48 16.91 4.72
N PRO A 235 -17.45 16.18 5.30
CA PRO A 235 -18.20 16.65 6.46
C PRO A 235 -17.29 16.98 7.64
N ASP A 236 -17.61 18.04 8.38
CA ASP A 236 -16.76 18.55 9.46
C ASP A 236 -16.67 17.57 10.66
N ASP A 237 -17.66 16.68 10.82
CA ASP A 237 -17.67 15.59 11.81
C ASP A 237 -16.91 14.33 11.34
N GLN A 238 -16.68 14.17 10.03
CA GLN A 238 -16.00 13.02 9.42
C GLN A 238 -14.55 13.30 9.02
N ALA A 239 -14.03 14.50 9.31
CA ALA A 239 -12.65 14.86 9.04
C ALA A 239 -12.00 15.59 10.24
N PHE A 240 -10.72 15.34 10.46
CA PHE A 240 -9.91 16.07 11.43
C PHE A 240 -8.83 16.89 10.72
N GLY A 241 -8.69 18.13 11.16
CA GLY A 241 -7.72 19.08 10.60
C GLY A 241 -8.18 19.66 9.26
N THR A 242 -7.22 20.15 8.49
CA THR A 242 -7.45 20.81 7.20
C THR A 242 -6.60 20.12 6.15
N GLY A 243 -7.22 19.73 5.03
CA GLY A 243 -6.54 18.99 3.99
C GLY A 243 -7.26 19.10 2.65
N SER A 244 -6.52 18.90 1.58
CA SER A 244 -7.09 18.83 0.23
C SER A 244 -6.24 17.91 -0.62
N GLY A 245 -6.84 17.30 -1.64
CA GLY A 245 -6.12 16.45 -2.56
C GLY A 245 -7.03 15.92 -3.65
N ILE A 246 -6.47 15.07 -4.48
CA ILE A 246 -7.17 14.45 -5.59
C ILE A 246 -6.62 13.04 -5.81
N ILE A 247 -7.51 12.11 -6.15
CA ILE A 247 -7.19 10.80 -6.69
C ILE A 247 -7.99 10.60 -7.97
N ILE A 248 -7.33 10.06 -8.98
CA ILE A 248 -7.88 9.79 -10.30
C ILE A 248 -7.51 8.34 -10.64
N VAL A 249 -8.49 7.56 -11.07
CA VAL A 249 -8.38 6.14 -11.40
C VAL A 249 -8.83 5.93 -12.83
N ALA A 250 -8.02 5.20 -13.60
CA ALA A 250 -8.40 4.65 -14.89
C ALA A 250 -8.76 3.17 -14.72
N GLU A 251 -9.92 2.78 -15.26
CA GLU A 251 -10.36 1.39 -15.34
C GLU A 251 -10.22 0.90 -16.77
N THR A 252 -9.76 -0.33 -16.93
CA THR A 252 -9.63 -0.98 -18.24
C THR A 252 -10.68 -2.05 -18.47
N SER A 253 -10.84 -2.47 -19.73
CA SER A 253 -11.78 -3.52 -20.13
C SER A 253 -11.51 -4.89 -19.50
N THR A 254 -10.30 -5.12 -18.99
CA THR A 254 -9.91 -6.35 -18.27
C THR A 254 -9.97 -6.18 -16.75
N GLY A 255 -10.47 -5.05 -16.26
CA GLY A 255 -10.58 -4.75 -14.83
C GLY A 255 -9.24 -4.43 -14.16
N CYS A 256 -8.27 -3.88 -14.91
CA CYS A 256 -7.10 -3.23 -14.32
C CYS A 256 -7.49 -1.85 -13.79
N LEU A 257 -6.84 -1.44 -12.71
CA LEU A 257 -7.07 -0.16 -12.04
C LEU A 257 -5.71 0.52 -11.84
N LEU A 258 -5.52 1.67 -12.46
CA LEU A 258 -4.29 2.46 -12.34
C LEU A 258 -4.66 3.85 -11.84
N ALA A 259 -3.90 4.39 -10.89
CA ALA A 259 -4.22 5.69 -10.31
C ALA A 259 -3.09 6.72 -10.40
N GLY A 260 -3.49 7.98 -10.34
CA GLY A 260 -2.62 9.10 -10.02
C GLY A 260 -3.25 9.92 -8.89
N SER A 261 -2.43 10.39 -7.96
CA SER A 261 -2.92 11.16 -6.82
C SER A 261 -1.94 12.23 -6.40
N SER A 262 -2.44 13.33 -5.86
CA SER A 262 -1.63 14.41 -5.30
C SER A 262 -2.34 15.07 -4.14
N LEU A 263 -1.56 15.60 -3.20
CA LEU A 263 -2.05 16.33 -2.04
C LEU A 263 -1.77 17.83 -2.21
N GLY A 264 -2.71 18.62 -1.73
CA GLY A 264 -2.52 20.05 -1.51
C GLY A 264 -1.66 20.28 -0.28
N LYS A 265 -0.93 21.38 -0.29
CA LYS A 265 -0.14 21.87 0.83
C LYS A 265 -0.18 23.39 0.84
N ARG A 266 0.11 23.99 1.99
CA ARG A 266 0.12 25.45 2.14
C ARG A 266 1.00 26.09 1.07
N GLY A 267 0.44 27.07 0.35
CA GLY A 267 1.14 27.78 -0.73
C GLY A 267 1.18 27.06 -2.08
N LYS A 268 0.67 25.83 -2.20
CA LYS A 268 0.58 25.12 -3.49
C LYS A 268 -0.76 25.42 -4.17
N ASN A 269 -0.70 25.84 -5.43
CA ASN A 269 -1.88 26.11 -6.25
C ASN A 269 -2.70 24.81 -6.51
N SER A 270 -4.03 24.88 -6.38
CA SER A 270 -4.95 23.77 -6.62
C SER A 270 -4.87 23.21 -8.04
N ASP A 271 -4.73 24.03 -9.07
CA ASP A 271 -4.58 23.57 -10.45
C ASP A 271 -3.34 22.69 -10.59
N LYS A 272 -2.24 23.08 -9.93
CA LYS A 272 -1.00 22.30 -9.92
C LYS A 272 -1.19 20.93 -9.25
N VAL A 273 -1.97 20.85 -8.16
CA VAL A 273 -2.31 19.58 -7.52
C VAL A 273 -3.10 18.68 -8.48
N GLY A 274 -4.08 19.23 -9.19
CA GLY A 274 -4.85 18.52 -10.22
C GLY A 274 -3.99 18.01 -11.37
N ILE A 275 -3.11 18.87 -11.90
CA ILE A 275 -2.18 18.53 -12.99
C ILE A 275 -1.22 17.42 -12.57
N GLU A 276 -0.58 17.52 -11.40
CA GLU A 276 0.36 16.49 -10.93
C GLU A 276 -0.29 15.11 -10.81
N ALA A 277 -1.51 15.04 -10.29
CA ALA A 277 -2.23 13.76 -10.21
C ALA A 277 -2.57 13.19 -11.59
N ALA A 278 -2.98 14.04 -12.53
CA ALA A 278 -3.23 13.65 -13.91
C ALA A 278 -1.94 13.17 -14.60
N GLU A 279 -0.81 13.84 -14.41
CA GLU A 279 0.49 13.46 -14.96
C GLU A 279 0.97 12.11 -14.41
N ILE A 280 0.76 11.84 -13.11
CA ILE A 280 1.05 10.51 -12.53
C ILE A 280 0.18 9.44 -13.19
N LEU A 281 -1.14 9.68 -13.32
CA LEU A 281 -2.03 8.74 -13.99
C LEU A 281 -1.58 8.47 -15.43
N LEU A 282 -1.32 9.53 -16.21
CA LEU A 282 -0.88 9.40 -17.61
C LEU A 282 0.44 8.64 -17.74
N ARG A 283 1.38 8.85 -16.80
CA ARG A 283 2.63 8.07 -16.74
C ARG A 283 2.36 6.58 -16.51
N ASN A 284 1.49 6.26 -15.56
CA ASN A 284 1.07 4.89 -15.27
C ASN A 284 0.34 4.27 -16.47
N LEU A 285 -0.41 5.07 -17.23
CA LEU A 285 -1.04 4.60 -18.45
C LEU A 285 -0.07 4.39 -19.62
N LYS A 286 1.04 5.14 -19.65
CA LYS A 286 2.00 5.13 -20.75
C LYS A 286 2.84 3.86 -20.80
N HIS A 287 3.26 3.33 -19.65
CA HIS A 287 4.17 2.18 -19.64
C HIS A 287 3.52 0.88 -20.16
N GLY A 288 2.19 0.74 -20.13
CA GLY A 288 1.51 -0.43 -20.72
C GLY A 288 1.28 -1.62 -19.78
N GLY A 289 1.61 -1.46 -18.49
CA GLY A 289 1.39 -2.46 -17.45
C GLY A 289 -0.07 -2.51 -16.97
N THR A 290 -0.41 -3.56 -16.22
CA THR A 290 -1.73 -3.79 -15.61
C THR A 290 -1.86 -3.19 -14.21
N VAL A 291 -0.74 -2.78 -13.62
CA VAL A 291 -0.64 -2.20 -12.27
C VAL A 291 0.21 -0.93 -12.31
N ASP A 292 -0.06 -0.01 -11.37
CA ASP A 292 0.79 1.17 -11.17
C ASP A 292 1.92 0.91 -10.17
N ASP A 293 2.82 1.91 -10.02
CA ASP A 293 4.01 1.86 -9.17
C ASP A 293 3.74 1.39 -7.73
N SER A 294 2.60 1.81 -7.14
CA SER A 294 2.26 1.50 -5.76
C SER A 294 1.63 0.12 -5.62
N LEU A 295 0.84 -0.31 -6.61
CA LEU A 295 0.23 -1.64 -6.56
C LEU A 295 1.29 -2.72 -6.81
N GLN A 296 2.30 -2.42 -7.63
CA GLN A 296 3.38 -3.36 -7.97
C GLN A 296 4.04 -3.95 -6.71
N ASP A 297 4.44 -3.12 -5.75
CA ASP A 297 5.10 -3.58 -4.52
C ASP A 297 4.12 -4.18 -3.50
N GLN A 298 2.88 -3.67 -3.46
CA GLN A 298 1.84 -4.13 -2.53
C GLN A 298 1.38 -5.55 -2.79
N LEU A 299 1.40 -6.01 -4.05
CA LEU A 299 0.98 -7.37 -4.41
C LEU A 299 2.02 -8.43 -4.05
N ILE A 300 3.30 -8.06 -3.89
CA ILE A 300 4.41 -9.02 -3.75
C ILE A 300 4.22 -9.97 -2.58
N ILE A 301 3.81 -9.48 -1.41
CA ILE A 301 3.61 -10.35 -0.25
C ILE A 301 2.46 -11.35 -0.47
N PHE A 302 1.37 -10.93 -1.12
CA PHE A 302 0.25 -11.83 -1.43
C PHE A 302 0.65 -12.85 -2.50
N MET A 303 1.43 -12.45 -3.52
CA MET A 303 2.01 -13.37 -4.50
C MET A 303 2.90 -14.43 -3.84
N ALA A 304 3.74 -14.01 -2.90
CA ALA A 304 4.63 -14.90 -2.17
C ALA A 304 3.85 -15.91 -1.31
N LEU A 305 2.74 -15.50 -0.69
CA LEU A 305 1.93 -16.33 0.19
C LEU A 305 0.96 -17.25 -0.57
N ALA A 306 0.55 -16.89 -1.78
CA ALA A 306 -0.42 -17.64 -2.59
C ALA A 306 0.03 -19.05 -2.96
N LYS A 307 -0.94 -19.93 -3.21
CA LYS A 307 -0.70 -21.30 -3.66
C LYS A 307 -0.77 -21.40 -5.17
N GLY A 308 0.39 -21.48 -5.81
CA GLY A 308 0.52 -21.58 -7.27
C GLY A 308 1.32 -20.43 -7.85
N VAL A 309 1.14 -20.17 -9.14
CA VAL A 309 1.93 -19.16 -9.87
C VAL A 309 1.11 -17.89 -10.09
N SER A 310 1.55 -16.80 -9.49
CA SER A 310 1.01 -15.47 -9.76
C SER A 310 1.81 -14.76 -10.85
N ARG A 311 1.15 -14.01 -11.73
CA ARG A 311 1.78 -13.20 -12.79
C ARG A 311 1.19 -11.80 -12.82
N VAL A 312 2.06 -10.79 -12.87
CA VAL A 312 1.67 -9.38 -12.98
C VAL A 312 2.53 -8.70 -14.04
N LYS A 313 1.90 -8.13 -15.08
CA LYS A 313 2.59 -7.26 -16.03
C LYS A 313 2.64 -5.84 -15.48
N SER A 314 3.82 -5.31 -15.24
CA SER A 314 4.02 -3.95 -14.73
C SER A 314 4.79 -3.08 -15.72
N GLY A 315 4.85 -1.78 -15.42
CA GLY A 315 5.86 -0.88 -15.98
C GLY A 315 7.26 -1.15 -15.42
N PRO A 316 8.16 -0.16 -15.50
CA PRO A 316 9.50 -0.24 -14.92
C PRO A 316 9.45 -0.68 -13.46
N ILE A 317 10.35 -1.59 -13.07
CA ILE A 317 10.34 -2.12 -11.71
C ILE A 317 10.87 -1.06 -10.73
N THR A 318 10.03 -0.67 -9.77
CA THR A 318 10.41 0.30 -8.74
C THR A 318 11.37 -0.31 -7.72
N LEU A 319 12.16 0.52 -7.06
CA LEU A 319 13.03 0.06 -5.96
C LEU A 319 12.22 -0.52 -4.79
N HIS A 320 10.99 -0.04 -4.57
CA HIS A 320 10.06 -0.60 -3.58
C HIS A 320 9.68 -2.04 -3.92
N THR A 321 9.38 -2.33 -5.19
CA THR A 321 9.08 -3.68 -5.67
C THR A 321 10.29 -4.59 -5.56
N GLN A 322 11.48 -4.14 -5.98
CA GLN A 322 12.71 -4.93 -5.86
C GLN A 322 13.00 -5.27 -4.38
N THR A 323 12.80 -4.31 -3.48
CA THR A 323 12.94 -4.51 -2.04
C THR A 323 11.96 -5.56 -1.54
N ALA A 324 10.69 -5.47 -1.90
CA ALA A 324 9.67 -6.42 -1.49
C ALA A 324 9.97 -7.84 -1.97
N ILE A 325 10.39 -7.99 -3.24
CA ILE A 325 10.78 -9.28 -3.83
C ILE A 325 11.97 -9.86 -3.06
N HIS A 326 13.03 -9.07 -2.86
CA HIS A 326 14.24 -9.52 -2.17
C HIS A 326 13.93 -10.11 -0.79
N PHE A 327 13.16 -9.39 0.04
CA PHE A 327 12.84 -9.87 1.38
C PHE A 327 11.80 -10.99 1.40
N ALA A 328 10.88 -11.03 0.42
CA ALA A 328 9.98 -12.16 0.26
C ALA A 328 10.76 -13.45 -0.08
N GLU A 329 11.72 -13.40 -1.00
CA GLU A 329 12.56 -14.56 -1.35
C GLU A 329 13.53 -14.95 -0.23
N GLN A 330 14.03 -13.98 0.54
CA GLN A 330 14.94 -14.26 1.67
C GLN A 330 14.21 -14.99 2.80
N LEU A 331 12.98 -14.60 3.10
CA LEU A 331 12.23 -15.11 4.27
C LEU A 331 11.32 -16.30 3.93
N THR A 332 10.88 -16.43 2.69
CA THR A 332 9.94 -17.48 2.27
C THR A 332 10.61 -18.48 1.32
N LYS A 333 9.86 -19.52 0.95
CA LYS A 333 10.25 -20.44 -0.13
C LYS A 333 9.77 -19.98 -1.51
N ALA A 334 9.09 -18.83 -1.60
CA ALA A 334 8.61 -18.30 -2.86
C ALA A 334 9.79 -17.95 -3.78
N LYS A 335 9.57 -18.06 -5.09
CA LYS A 335 10.56 -17.73 -6.12
C LYS A 335 9.98 -16.73 -7.07
N PHE A 336 10.66 -15.61 -7.22
CA PHE A 336 10.28 -14.55 -8.15
C PHE A 336 11.18 -14.59 -9.38
N THR A 337 10.59 -14.30 -10.53
CA THR A 337 11.32 -14.05 -11.76
C THR A 337 10.76 -12.78 -12.37
N VAL A 338 11.66 -11.87 -12.74
CA VAL A 338 11.31 -10.61 -13.37
C VAL A 338 11.92 -10.61 -14.76
N THR A 339 11.09 -10.73 -15.78
CA THR A 339 11.52 -10.71 -17.18
C THR A 339 11.03 -9.45 -17.87
N LYS A 340 11.87 -8.86 -18.72
CA LYS A 340 11.41 -7.81 -19.62
C LYS A 340 10.40 -8.43 -20.58
N TRP A 341 9.26 -7.79 -20.74
CA TRP A 341 8.24 -8.24 -21.69
C TRP A 341 8.48 -7.56 -23.03
N GLU A 342 8.86 -8.36 -24.03
CA GLU A 342 9.09 -7.88 -25.38
C GLU A 342 7.73 -7.63 -26.05
N GLU A 343 7.25 -6.37 -26.00
CA GLU A 343 6.09 -5.94 -26.79
C GLU A 343 6.52 -5.62 -28.23
N GLU A 344 5.57 -5.71 -29.16
CA GLU A 344 5.74 -5.22 -30.55
C GLU A 344 6.05 -3.72 -30.61
N ASP A 345 5.68 -2.94 -29.57
CA ASP A 345 5.98 -1.53 -29.41
C ASP A 345 7.26 -1.34 -28.56
N PRO A 346 8.41 -1.00 -29.18
CA PRO A 346 9.69 -0.86 -28.48
C PRO A 346 9.71 0.32 -27.50
N SER A 347 8.73 1.22 -27.56
CA SER A 347 8.66 2.39 -26.68
C SER A 347 8.12 2.06 -25.28
N LYS A 348 7.54 0.87 -25.10
CA LYS A 348 7.01 0.43 -23.82
C LYS A 348 8.03 -0.34 -23.02
N ASP A 349 8.26 0.12 -21.80
CA ASP A 349 9.12 -0.55 -20.84
C ASP A 349 8.24 -1.32 -19.86
N THR A 350 7.95 -2.58 -20.20
CA THR A 350 7.12 -3.48 -19.39
C THR A 350 7.89 -4.71 -18.95
N TYR A 351 7.46 -5.26 -17.82
CA TYR A 351 8.07 -6.42 -17.20
C TYR A 351 6.97 -7.37 -16.70
N ILE A 352 7.22 -8.67 -16.78
CA ILE A 352 6.43 -9.68 -16.06
C ILE A 352 7.11 -9.99 -14.75
N ILE A 353 6.39 -9.76 -13.66
CA ILE A 353 6.71 -10.30 -12.34
C ILE A 353 5.95 -11.62 -12.21
N GLU A 354 6.68 -12.73 -12.25
CA GLU A 354 6.16 -14.07 -11.97
C GLU A 354 6.60 -14.51 -10.58
N CYS A 355 5.70 -15.13 -9.83
CA CYS A 355 5.99 -15.68 -8.51
C CYS A 355 5.42 -17.08 -8.39
N GLN A 356 6.27 -18.08 -8.17
CA GLN A 356 5.85 -19.35 -7.59
C GLN A 356 5.70 -19.12 -6.08
N GLY A 357 4.47 -18.93 -5.63
CA GLY A 357 4.17 -18.68 -4.22
C GLY A 357 4.43 -19.92 -3.35
N MET A 358 4.66 -19.69 -2.07
CA MET A 358 4.97 -20.75 -1.10
C MET A 358 3.76 -21.62 -0.74
N GLY A 359 2.54 -21.19 -1.09
CA GLY A 359 1.30 -21.87 -0.73
C GLY A 359 1.09 -21.94 0.77
N MET A 360 1.09 -20.79 1.44
CA MET A 360 0.85 -20.74 2.89
C MET A 360 -0.54 -21.28 3.21
N ILE A 361 -0.60 -22.21 4.16
CA ILE A 361 -1.84 -22.79 4.67
C ILE A 361 -2.08 -22.26 6.08
N ASN A 362 -3.27 -21.76 6.34
CA ASN A 362 -3.71 -21.46 7.69
C ASN A 362 -4.00 -22.78 8.43
N PRO A 363 -3.27 -23.10 9.51
CA PRO A 363 -3.48 -24.33 10.26
C PRO A 363 -4.75 -24.32 11.11
N ASN A 364 -5.40 -23.15 11.27
CA ASN A 364 -6.58 -22.99 12.12
C ASN A 364 -7.92 -23.16 11.39
N LEU A 365 -7.91 -23.37 10.07
CA LEU A 365 -9.10 -23.49 9.22
C LEU A 365 -9.18 -24.82 8.50
#